data_AF-A0A937B120-F1
#
_entry.id   AF-A0A937B120-F1
#
_cell.length_a   1.000
_cell.length_b   1.000
_cell.length_c   1.000
_cell.angle_alpha   90.00
_cell.angle_beta   90.00
_cell.angle_gamma   90.00
#
_symmetry.space_group_name_H-M   'P 1'
#
loop_
_entity.id
_entity.type
_entity.pdbx_description
1 polymer ?
#
loop_
_entity_poly.entity_id
_entity_poly.type
_entity_poly.pdbx_seq_one_letter_code
_entity_poly.pdbx_strand_id
1 'polypeptide(L)'
;MAAGPLLISEPIQRYRALGLAGDPVWRAAGQLRAAIAQRLSREHADLLAVPEAEPSGRSIDWYAPFDGEVRRLSDLGEAERRAVMDKVQRLHGEIAGLATQMEAPDRSGAERNFARLLRHALTAPGEETLYVVDGRPVMAFWGFTADAALPGVFLASPPPAAPVRATPRPEAVMESAPAIAAVAEPRTVWWQWVLLGLLLLLLLALLAWLVRPYLPRIEPVIEAEARERALGFAVRQPLELQQTRVATLASDNEALRLELARLTDELTRRGTDCTAGVIGPGGVIVGTAGGPPIERGAGPDAAVAGLDPTKPDGKGPEAKGADMKGDQNKEKTPAAQNANDKKDEPKPMVVPPEAKQKQDLAFLKGDWRSRTGLATATGEKDIRPNYTLDDKGKGKVTFVQKNGAQCEAPAEARWDGSKLVIEEKANPRCSDGRTYARNTVNCEVGADGVAQCSGSQPGDKRSYNVQIGR
;
A
#
# COMPACT_ATOMS: atom_id res chain seq x y z
N MET A 1 8.95 -11.02 -6.84
CA MET A 1 10.01 -11.75 -6.12
C MET A 1 9.32 -12.92 -5.45
N ALA A 2 9.68 -14.15 -5.77
CA ALA A 2 9.14 -15.31 -5.06
C ALA A 2 9.64 -15.22 -3.61
N ALA A 3 8.72 -15.13 -2.66
CA ALA A 3 9.06 -15.21 -1.25
C ALA A 3 9.52 -16.65 -0.95
N GLY A 4 10.60 -16.80 -0.20
CA GLY A 4 11.09 -18.09 0.27
C GLY A 4 10.18 -18.69 1.35
N PRO A 5 10.66 -19.65 2.16
CA PRO A 5 9.84 -20.30 3.18
C PRO A 5 9.28 -19.32 4.22
N LEU A 6 8.10 -19.64 4.75
CA LEU A 6 7.48 -18.95 5.87
C LEU A 6 8.34 -19.14 7.13
N LEU A 7 8.72 -18.04 7.77
CA LEU A 7 9.44 -18.04 9.05
C LEU A 7 8.45 -18.16 10.21
N ILE A 8 7.43 -17.29 10.20
CA ILE A 8 6.46 -17.16 11.29
C ILE A 8 5.23 -16.36 10.83
N SER A 9 4.06 -16.69 11.38
CA SER A 9 2.81 -15.93 11.26
C SER A 9 2.32 -15.56 12.66
N GLU A 10 2.09 -14.28 12.94
CA GLU A 10 1.54 -13.83 14.23
C GLU A 10 0.51 -12.71 14.06
N PRO A 11 -0.39 -12.52 15.05
CA PRO A 11 -1.29 -11.39 15.08
C PRO A 11 -0.54 -10.04 15.10
N ILE A 12 -0.98 -9.08 14.29
CA ILE A 12 -0.38 -7.73 14.22
C ILE A 12 -0.47 -7.00 15.57
N GLN A 13 -1.48 -7.32 16.39
CA GLN A 13 -1.69 -6.72 17.71
C GLN A 13 -0.72 -7.22 18.80
N ARG A 14 0.06 -8.28 18.52
CA ARG A 14 1.00 -8.86 19.49
C ARG A 14 2.13 -7.90 19.86
N TYR A 15 2.50 -7.01 18.93
CA TYR A 15 3.61 -6.06 19.09
C TYR A 15 3.20 -4.66 18.63
N ARG A 16 3.89 -3.62 19.13
CA ARG A 16 3.63 -2.25 18.68
C ARG A 16 4.42 -1.94 17.42
N ALA A 17 3.74 -1.65 16.32
CA ALA A 17 4.39 -1.25 15.08
C ALA A 17 5.02 0.14 15.20
N LEU A 18 6.27 0.26 14.76
CA LEU A 18 7.01 1.51 14.57
C LEU A 18 6.77 2.04 13.16
N GLY A 19 6.79 3.35 13.00
CA GLY A 19 6.45 3.97 11.74
C GLY A 19 6.62 5.48 11.76
N LEU A 20 6.43 6.10 10.59
CA LEU A 20 6.41 7.55 10.44
C LEU A 20 5.00 8.01 10.08
N ALA A 21 4.54 9.09 10.72
CA ALA A 21 3.22 9.69 10.47
C ALA A 21 2.03 8.71 10.61
N GLY A 22 2.17 7.66 11.43
CA GLY A 22 1.13 6.65 11.63
C GLY A 22 1.15 5.48 10.64
N ASP A 23 2.03 5.51 9.63
CA ASP A 23 2.24 4.39 8.71
C ASP A 23 3.37 3.49 9.22
N PRO A 24 3.11 2.20 9.46
CA PRO A 24 4.11 1.29 10.00
C PRO A 24 5.18 0.97 8.96
N VAL A 25 6.44 0.93 9.40
CA VAL A 25 7.61 0.82 8.53
C VAL A 25 7.63 -0.47 7.70
N TRP A 26 7.05 -1.56 8.23
CA TRP A 26 6.98 -2.85 7.54
C TRP A 26 6.15 -2.81 6.25
N ARG A 27 5.19 -1.87 6.10
CA ARG A 27 4.46 -1.69 4.83
C ARG A 27 5.35 -1.20 3.70
N ALA A 28 6.43 -0.49 4.02
CA ALA A 28 7.41 -0.01 3.06
C ALA A 28 8.52 -1.04 2.78
N ALA A 29 8.39 -2.30 3.23
CA ALA A 29 9.42 -3.33 3.14
C ALA A 29 10.04 -3.49 1.75
N GLY A 30 9.20 -3.55 0.70
CA GLY A 30 9.71 -3.69 -0.67
C GLY A 30 10.61 -2.53 -1.08
N GLN A 31 10.22 -1.30 -0.76
CA GLN A 31 10.99 -0.09 -1.08
C GLN A 31 12.26 -0.01 -0.22
N LEU A 32 12.15 -0.29 1.08
CA LEU A 32 13.26 -0.21 2.01
C LEU A 32 14.34 -1.24 1.68
N ARG A 33 13.95 -2.49 1.40
CA ARG A 33 14.88 -3.55 0.97
C ARG A 33 15.52 -3.25 -0.37
N ALA A 34 14.77 -2.72 -1.34
CA ALA A 34 15.33 -2.30 -2.62
C ALA A 34 16.38 -1.19 -2.45
N ALA A 35 16.09 -0.19 -1.60
CA ALA A 35 17.01 0.90 -1.31
C ALA A 35 18.27 0.44 -0.56
N ILE A 36 18.14 -0.47 0.41
CA ILE A 36 19.29 -1.07 1.11
C ILE A 36 20.14 -1.87 0.12
N ALA A 37 19.53 -2.68 -0.74
CA ALA A 37 20.25 -3.47 -1.73
C ALA A 37 21.04 -2.61 -2.72
N GLN A 38 20.49 -1.45 -3.11
CA GLN A 38 21.14 -0.51 -4.01
C GLN A 38 22.29 0.27 -3.36
N ARG A 39 22.19 0.60 -2.06
CA ARG A 39 23.16 1.47 -1.37
C ARG A 39 24.25 0.71 -0.62
N LEU A 40 23.97 -0.50 -0.15
CA LEU A 40 24.90 -1.35 0.57
C LEU A 40 25.15 -2.64 -0.21
N SER A 41 24.33 -3.67 0.02
CA SER A 41 24.37 -4.91 -0.74
C SER A 41 23.09 -5.71 -0.57
N ARG A 42 22.90 -6.73 -1.40
CA ARG A 42 21.77 -7.67 -1.27
C ARG A 42 21.79 -8.42 0.07
N GLU A 43 22.96 -8.74 0.59
CA GLU A 43 23.11 -9.39 1.90
C GLU A 43 22.53 -8.56 3.05
N HIS A 44 22.67 -7.22 2.98
CA HIS A 44 22.05 -6.31 3.95
C HIS A 44 20.53 -6.29 3.84
N ALA A 45 20.00 -6.30 2.61
CA ALA A 45 18.55 -6.32 2.38
C ALA A 45 17.91 -7.68 2.74
N ASP A 46 18.70 -8.74 2.68
CA ASP A 46 18.32 -10.11 3.01
C ASP A 46 18.25 -10.37 4.53
N LEU A 47 18.88 -9.50 5.35
CA LEU A 47 18.69 -9.49 6.80
C LEU A 47 17.23 -9.21 7.19
N LEU A 48 16.48 -8.48 6.36
CA LEU A 48 15.08 -8.12 6.62
C LEU A 48 14.14 -9.12 5.94
N ALA A 49 13.33 -9.82 6.74
CA ALA A 49 12.26 -10.69 6.23
C ALA A 49 11.24 -9.90 5.39
N VAL A 50 10.49 -10.62 4.56
CA VAL A 50 9.43 -10.06 3.72
C VAL A 50 8.09 -10.17 4.45
N PRO A 51 7.50 -9.05 4.91
CA PRO A 51 6.17 -9.06 5.51
C PRO A 51 5.08 -9.16 4.44
N GLU A 52 4.11 -10.03 4.68
CA GLU A 52 2.85 -10.12 3.94
C GLU A 52 1.69 -10.05 4.94
N ALA A 53 0.92 -8.97 4.90
CA ALA A 53 -0.24 -8.84 5.77
C ALA A 53 -1.36 -9.73 5.23
N GLU A 54 -1.97 -10.53 6.11
CA GLU A 54 -3.14 -11.31 5.75
C GLU A 54 -4.29 -10.36 5.32
N PRO A 55 -5.12 -10.72 4.32
CA PRO A 55 -6.26 -9.89 3.90
C PRO A 55 -7.23 -9.51 5.03
N SER A 56 -7.29 -10.31 6.10
CA SER A 56 -8.10 -10.02 7.29
C SER A 56 -7.58 -8.83 8.10
N GLY A 57 -6.32 -8.43 7.89
CA GLY A 57 -5.60 -7.44 8.69
C GLY A 57 -5.29 -7.90 10.12
N ARG A 58 -5.51 -9.19 10.44
CA ARG A 58 -5.35 -9.73 11.80
C ARG A 58 -3.94 -10.23 12.07
N SER A 59 -3.29 -10.84 11.08
CA SER A 59 -1.93 -11.37 11.17
C SER A 59 -1.02 -10.86 10.07
N ILE A 60 0.27 -11.05 10.29
CA ILE A 60 1.35 -10.77 9.36
C ILE A 60 2.22 -12.01 9.23
N ASP A 61 2.41 -12.45 8.00
CA ASP A 61 3.26 -13.56 7.63
C ASP A 61 4.64 -13.02 7.26
N TRP A 62 5.69 -13.60 7.84
CA TRP A 62 7.06 -13.21 7.56
C TRP A 62 7.76 -14.31 6.78
N TYR A 63 8.21 -13.98 5.58
CA TYR A 63 8.88 -14.92 4.70
C TYR A 63 10.38 -14.61 4.59
N ALA A 64 11.18 -15.66 4.40
CA ALA A 64 12.57 -15.50 4.02
C ALA A 64 12.65 -14.87 2.61
N PRO A 65 13.65 -14.01 2.34
CA PRO A 65 13.79 -13.39 1.02
C PRO A 65 14.41 -14.32 -0.05
N PHE A 66 14.77 -15.54 0.34
CA PHE A 66 15.41 -16.58 -0.47
C PHE A 66 15.02 -17.97 0.06
N ASP A 67 15.17 -19.00 -0.76
CA ASP A 67 14.90 -20.39 -0.38
C ASP A 67 15.97 -20.98 0.55
N GLY A 68 15.59 -21.94 1.39
CA GLY A 68 16.50 -22.65 2.29
C GLY A 68 15.79 -23.33 3.46
N GLU A 69 16.54 -24.03 4.30
CA GLU A 69 16.02 -24.61 5.55
C GLU A 69 15.96 -23.54 6.64
N VAL A 70 14.80 -23.41 7.31
CA VAL A 70 14.56 -22.43 8.37
C VAL A 70 14.85 -23.05 9.73
N ARG A 71 15.74 -22.41 10.51
CA ARG A 71 15.99 -22.73 11.93
C ARG A 71 15.87 -21.47 12.77
N ARG A 72 15.39 -21.56 14.01
CA ARG A 72 15.43 -20.42 14.94
C ARG A 72 16.85 -20.25 15.46
N LEU A 73 17.24 -19.01 15.77
CA LEU A 73 18.55 -18.75 16.38
C LEU A 73 18.73 -19.50 17.72
N SER A 74 17.64 -19.69 18.48
CA SER A 74 17.62 -20.43 19.75
C SER A 74 17.97 -21.91 19.61
N ASP A 75 17.78 -22.49 18.43
CA ASP A 75 17.89 -23.93 18.20
C ASP A 75 19.31 -24.33 17.72
N LEU A 76 20.17 -23.33 17.49
CA LEU A 76 21.55 -23.52 17.04
C LEU A 76 22.48 -23.82 18.21
N GLY A 77 23.57 -24.54 17.92
CA GLY A 77 24.67 -24.71 18.87
C GLY A 77 25.34 -23.37 19.21
N GLU A 78 25.93 -23.26 20.39
CA GLU A 78 26.45 -21.98 20.92
C GLU A 78 27.50 -21.32 19.99
N ALA A 79 28.39 -22.11 19.38
CA ALA A 79 29.39 -21.61 18.45
C ALA A 79 28.76 -21.06 17.15
N GLU A 80 27.77 -21.76 16.59
CA GLU A 80 27.05 -21.34 15.39
C GLU A 80 26.21 -20.10 15.67
N ARG A 81 25.51 -20.06 16.82
CA ARG A 81 24.76 -18.89 17.29
C ARG A 81 25.65 -17.65 17.40
N ARG A 82 26.85 -17.77 18.01
CA ARG A 82 27.81 -16.65 18.11
C ARG A 82 28.23 -16.14 16.74
N ALA A 83 28.61 -17.03 15.82
CA ALA A 83 29.00 -16.64 14.45
C ALA A 83 27.85 -15.93 13.69
N VAL A 84 26.61 -16.40 13.84
CA VAL A 84 25.44 -15.75 13.24
C VAL A 84 25.20 -14.37 13.88
N MET A 85 25.33 -14.25 15.19
CA MET A 85 25.15 -12.97 15.89
C MET A 85 26.22 -11.94 15.52
N ASP A 86 27.47 -12.34 15.38
CA ASP A 86 28.54 -11.45 14.89
C ASP A 86 28.22 -10.93 13.48
N LYS A 87 27.65 -11.79 12.63
CA LYS A 87 27.19 -11.40 11.29
C LYS A 87 26.00 -10.44 11.35
N VAL A 88 25.02 -10.67 12.22
CA VAL A 88 23.88 -9.77 12.43
C VAL A 88 24.37 -8.39 12.91
N GLN A 89 25.25 -8.35 13.92
CA GLN A 89 25.78 -7.10 14.47
C GLN A 89 26.53 -6.28 13.42
N ARG A 90 27.34 -6.94 12.58
CA ARG A 90 28.02 -6.27 11.46
C ARG A 90 27.02 -5.68 10.46
N LEU A 91 26.11 -6.48 9.93
CA LEU A 91 25.13 -6.02 8.92
C LEU A 91 24.22 -4.92 9.47
N HIS A 92 23.75 -5.08 10.71
CA HIS A 92 22.94 -4.09 11.41
C HIS A 92 23.70 -2.77 11.60
N GLY A 93 24.97 -2.85 12.04
CA GLY A 93 25.83 -1.68 12.21
C GLY A 93 26.10 -0.92 10.91
N GLU A 94 26.29 -1.62 9.79
CA GLU A 94 26.48 -0.99 8.48
C GLU A 94 25.21 -0.27 7.99
N ILE A 95 24.02 -0.86 8.16
CA ILE A 95 22.74 -0.20 7.84
C ILE A 95 22.48 0.99 8.77
N ALA A 96 22.82 0.86 10.06
CA ALA A 96 22.73 1.95 11.02
C ALA A 96 23.68 3.11 10.66
N GLY A 97 24.88 2.79 10.17
CA GLY A 97 25.83 3.76 9.65
C GLY A 97 25.28 4.54 8.46
N LEU A 98 24.64 3.85 7.51
CA LEU A 98 23.95 4.48 6.38
C LEU A 98 22.86 5.45 6.85
N ALA A 99 22.03 5.05 7.83
CA ALA A 99 21.00 5.92 8.39
C ALA A 99 21.62 7.20 9.01
N THR A 100 22.71 7.06 9.77
CA THR A 100 23.44 8.21 10.35
C THR A 100 23.93 9.19 9.28
N GLN A 101 24.47 8.69 8.16
CA GLN A 101 24.95 9.53 7.06
C GLN A 101 23.82 10.31 6.38
N MET A 102 22.63 9.73 6.30
CA MET A 102 21.45 10.33 5.67
C MET A 102 20.66 11.26 6.61
N GLU A 103 20.93 11.19 7.91
CA GLU A 103 20.40 12.09 8.95
C GLU A 103 21.10 13.46 8.98
N ALA A 104 22.23 13.62 8.28
CA ALA A 104 23.01 14.84 8.31
C ALA A 104 22.19 16.08 7.83
N PRO A 105 22.42 17.27 8.44
CA PRO A 105 21.57 18.45 8.25
C PRO A 105 21.60 19.01 6.82
N ASP A 106 22.67 18.76 6.07
CA ASP A 106 22.88 19.14 4.67
C ASP A 106 22.12 18.25 3.68
N ARG A 107 21.57 17.11 4.13
CA ARG A 107 20.84 16.16 3.27
C ARG A 107 19.44 16.67 2.92
N SER A 108 18.82 16.05 1.93
CA SER A 108 17.43 16.39 1.59
C SER A 108 16.45 15.92 2.67
N GLY A 109 15.27 16.54 2.76
CA GLY A 109 14.21 16.10 3.67
C GLY A 109 13.76 14.66 3.44
N ALA A 110 13.77 14.20 2.18
CA ALA A 110 13.46 12.84 1.80
C ALA A 110 14.50 11.84 2.32
N GLU A 111 15.79 12.18 2.24
CA GLU A 111 16.87 11.34 2.79
C GLU A 111 16.79 11.22 4.31
N ARG A 112 16.50 12.32 5.01
CA ARG A 112 16.27 12.29 6.46
C ARG A 112 15.04 11.47 6.84
N ASN A 113 13.96 11.53 6.06
CA ASN A 113 12.79 10.67 6.26
C ASN A 113 13.14 9.20 6.08
N PHE A 114 13.90 8.87 5.03
CA PHE A 114 14.37 7.52 4.78
C PHE A 114 15.28 7.00 5.89
N ALA A 115 16.18 7.84 6.41
CA ALA A 115 17.03 7.51 7.55
C ALA A 115 16.20 7.15 8.79
N ARG A 116 15.17 7.95 9.10
CA ARG A 116 14.23 7.63 10.19
C ARG A 116 13.48 6.30 9.96
N LEU A 117 13.06 6.00 8.74
CA LEU A 117 12.47 4.70 8.41
C LEU A 117 13.47 3.56 8.61
N LEU A 118 14.72 3.72 8.16
CA LEU A 118 15.77 2.74 8.39
C LEU A 118 15.99 2.48 9.88
N ARG A 119 16.01 3.52 10.72
CA ARG A 119 16.12 3.35 12.18
C ARG A 119 15.01 2.49 12.75
N HIS A 120 13.76 2.74 12.35
CA HIS A 120 12.63 1.91 12.78
C HIS A 120 12.73 0.48 12.25
N ALA A 121 13.20 0.29 11.01
CA ALA A 121 13.38 -1.02 10.42
C ALA A 121 14.51 -1.83 11.06
N LEU A 122 15.43 -1.19 11.80
CA LEU A 122 16.50 -1.84 12.54
C LEU A 122 16.10 -2.23 13.98
N THR A 123 14.84 -2.05 14.35
CA THR A 123 14.30 -2.44 15.65
C THR A 123 13.45 -3.69 15.52
N ALA A 124 13.65 -4.69 16.38
CA ALA A 124 12.71 -5.79 16.56
C ALA A 124 12.53 -6.10 18.07
N PRO A 125 11.47 -6.84 18.45
CA PRO A 125 11.12 -7.11 19.85
C PRO A 125 12.17 -7.88 20.68
N GLY A 126 12.96 -8.76 20.06
CA GLY A 126 13.94 -9.61 20.76
C GLY A 126 14.64 -10.61 19.83
N GLU A 127 15.62 -11.36 20.37
CA GLU A 127 16.37 -12.36 19.60
C GLU A 127 15.50 -13.53 19.11
N GLU A 128 14.34 -13.76 19.72
CA GLU A 128 13.40 -14.80 19.30
C GLU A 128 12.79 -14.56 17.91
N THR A 129 12.94 -13.34 17.36
CA THR A 129 12.49 -12.99 16.02
C THR A 129 13.59 -13.16 14.96
N LEU A 130 14.79 -13.61 15.35
CA LEU A 130 15.88 -13.97 14.44
C LEU A 130 15.81 -15.43 14.03
N TYR A 131 15.84 -15.64 12.71
CA TYR A 131 15.88 -16.95 12.06
C TYR A 131 17.17 -17.07 11.25
N VAL A 132 17.58 -18.31 11.01
CA VAL A 132 18.69 -18.64 10.13
C VAL A 132 18.15 -19.50 8.99
N VAL A 133 18.37 -19.03 7.77
CA VAL A 133 17.95 -19.71 6.55
C VAL A 133 19.19 -20.01 5.74
N ASP A 134 19.54 -21.28 5.58
CA ASP A 134 20.75 -21.71 4.88
C ASP A 134 22.03 -20.95 5.33
N GLY A 135 22.23 -20.87 6.66
CA GLY A 135 23.36 -20.17 7.29
C GLY A 135 23.32 -18.63 7.25
N ARG A 136 22.27 -18.03 6.70
CA ARG A 136 22.10 -16.56 6.63
C ARG A 136 21.07 -16.06 7.65
N PRO A 137 21.35 -15.00 8.41
CA PRO A 137 20.40 -14.45 9.36
C PRO A 137 19.27 -13.70 8.64
N VAL A 138 18.04 -13.91 9.09
CA VAL A 138 16.84 -13.21 8.65
C VAL A 138 16.02 -12.80 9.87
N MET A 139 15.74 -11.52 9.99
CA MET A 139 15.00 -10.90 11.08
C MET A 139 13.53 -10.79 10.71
N ALA A 140 12.64 -11.39 11.50
CA ALA A 140 11.20 -11.18 11.44
C ALA A 140 10.79 -10.10 12.46
N PHE A 141 9.57 -9.55 12.31
CA PHE A 141 9.04 -8.48 13.18
C PHE A 141 9.94 -7.25 13.31
N TRP A 142 10.79 -7.00 12.31
CA TRP A 142 11.48 -5.73 12.24
C TRP A 142 10.47 -4.60 12.07
N GLY A 143 10.75 -3.43 12.65
CA GLY A 143 9.77 -2.36 12.75
C GLY A 143 8.73 -2.53 13.84
N PHE A 144 8.95 -3.40 14.84
CA PHE A 144 8.06 -3.57 15.99
C PHE A 144 8.81 -3.52 17.32
N THR A 145 8.12 -3.15 18.40
CA THR A 145 8.64 -3.21 19.79
C THR A 145 7.81 -4.15 20.66
N ALA A 146 8.46 -4.78 21.64
CA ALA A 146 7.82 -5.62 22.65
C ALA A 146 6.93 -4.84 23.63
N ASP A 147 7.22 -3.55 23.85
CA ASP A 147 6.52 -2.71 24.82
C ASP A 147 6.34 -1.27 24.29
N ALA A 148 5.20 -0.64 24.62
CA ALA A 148 4.90 0.75 24.27
C ALA A 148 5.71 1.76 25.10
N ALA A 149 6.28 1.32 26.24
CA ALA A 149 6.99 2.14 27.21
C ALA A 149 8.53 2.02 27.16
N LEU A 150 9.11 1.15 26.33
CA LEU A 150 10.55 0.96 26.20
C LEU A 150 11.01 1.22 24.76
N PRO A 151 12.08 2.01 24.53
CA PRO A 151 12.70 2.05 23.22
C PRO A 151 13.16 0.62 22.90
N GLY A 152 12.62 0.03 21.83
CA GLY A 152 12.96 -1.32 21.42
C GLY A 152 14.45 -1.43 21.12
N VAL A 153 15.19 -2.02 22.05
CA VAL A 153 16.62 -2.28 21.93
C VAL A 153 16.75 -3.67 21.30
N PHE A 154 16.97 -3.71 19.99
CA PHE A 154 17.14 -4.97 19.25
C PHE A 154 18.35 -5.77 19.72
N LEU A 155 19.40 -5.08 20.18
CA LEU A 155 20.53 -5.62 20.94
C LEU A 155 20.99 -4.48 21.85
N ALA A 156 21.22 -4.75 23.14
CA ALA A 156 21.94 -3.78 23.96
C ALA A 156 23.33 -3.63 23.34
N SER A 157 23.56 -2.56 22.57
CA SER A 157 24.93 -2.15 22.28
C SER A 157 25.63 -2.06 23.62
N PRO A 158 26.74 -2.80 23.86
CA PRO A 158 27.56 -2.47 25.00
C PRO A 158 27.89 -0.98 24.89
N PRO A 159 27.72 -0.19 25.97
CA PRO A 159 28.10 1.21 25.92
C PRO A 159 29.55 1.27 25.43
N PRO A 160 29.93 2.25 24.56
CA PRO A 160 31.32 2.42 24.22
C PRO A 160 32.08 2.50 25.54
N ALA A 161 33.09 1.64 25.70
CA ALA A 161 33.88 1.55 26.91
C ALA A 161 34.41 2.95 27.23
N ALA A 162 33.70 3.66 28.12
CA ALA A 162 34.24 4.84 28.75
C ALA A 162 35.46 4.33 29.55
N PRO A 163 36.63 4.98 29.43
CA PRO A 163 37.80 4.55 30.16
C PRO A 163 37.47 4.60 31.65
N VAL A 164 37.37 3.43 32.26
CA VAL A 164 37.28 3.29 33.72
C VAL A 164 38.59 3.83 34.27
N ARG A 165 38.58 5.08 34.72
CA ARG A 165 39.63 5.59 35.60
C ARG A 165 39.57 4.76 36.88
N ALA A 166 40.58 3.91 37.06
CA ALA A 166 40.85 3.27 38.32
C ALA A 166 41.13 4.37 39.37
N THR A 167 40.23 4.50 40.34
CA THR A 167 40.57 5.12 41.62
C THR A 167 41.14 4.01 42.53
N PRO A 168 42.30 4.23 43.15
CA PRO A 168 42.97 3.19 43.92
C PRO A 168 42.23 2.92 45.22
N ARG A 169 42.02 1.63 45.49
CA ARG A 169 41.63 1.09 46.79
C ARG A 169 42.86 1.08 47.70
N PRO A 170 42.80 1.59 48.94
CA PRO A 170 43.77 1.20 49.94
C PRO A 170 43.36 -0.11 50.62
N GLU A 171 44.34 -1.03 50.71
CA GLU A 171 44.36 -2.13 51.67
C GLU A 171 44.66 -1.62 53.08
N ALA A 172 43.97 -2.17 54.08
CA ALA A 172 44.49 -2.54 55.41
C ALA A 172 43.38 -3.33 56.13
N VAL A 173 43.51 -4.65 56.26
CA VAL A 173 44.02 -5.39 57.43
C VAL A 173 42.99 -5.58 58.56
N MET A 174 42.81 -6.87 58.89
CA MET A 174 42.14 -7.57 60.00
C MET A 174 41.61 -6.75 61.19
N GLU A 175 40.42 -7.11 61.72
CA GLU A 175 40.28 -7.66 63.09
C GLU A 175 38.87 -8.25 63.38
N SER A 176 38.85 -9.50 63.86
CA SER A 176 38.00 -10.16 64.90
C SER A 176 36.49 -9.88 65.10
N ALA A 177 35.67 -10.92 64.85
CA ALA A 177 34.61 -11.52 65.70
C ALA A 177 33.37 -10.70 66.18
N PRO A 178 32.32 -11.35 66.74
CA PRO A 178 31.43 -12.36 66.15
C PRO A 178 29.95 -11.91 66.11
N ALA A 179 29.10 -12.82 65.61
CA ALA A 179 27.66 -12.70 65.37
C ALA A 179 26.80 -12.24 66.55
N ILE A 180 25.78 -11.42 66.24
CA ILE A 180 24.53 -11.33 67.01
C ILE A 180 23.38 -11.44 66.01
N ALA A 181 22.68 -12.56 66.05
CA ALA A 181 21.38 -12.72 65.41
C ALA A 181 20.34 -11.94 66.23
N ALA A 182 19.67 -10.98 65.63
CA ALA A 182 18.48 -10.35 66.18
C ALA A 182 17.29 -10.66 65.27
N VAL A 183 16.48 -11.63 65.71
CA VAL A 183 15.12 -11.82 65.22
C VAL A 183 14.27 -10.69 65.80
N ALA A 184 13.63 -9.89 64.95
CA ALA A 184 12.61 -8.93 65.37
C ALA A 184 11.30 -9.26 64.62
N GLU A 185 10.30 -9.75 65.37
CA GLU A 185 8.91 -9.85 64.89
C GLU A 185 8.31 -8.44 64.71
N PRO A 186 7.51 -8.18 63.66
CA PRO A 186 6.62 -7.03 63.67
C PRO A 186 5.17 -7.51 63.93
N ARG A 187 4.84 -7.77 65.20
CA ARG A 187 3.44 -7.80 65.64
C ARG A 187 3.07 -6.40 66.11
N THR A 188 2.42 -5.62 65.23
CA THR A 188 1.42 -4.55 65.55
C THR A 188 1.08 -3.62 64.38
N VAL A 189 1.78 -3.67 63.24
CA VAL A 189 1.61 -2.65 62.17
C VAL A 189 0.56 -3.02 61.11
N TRP A 190 0.21 -4.30 60.92
CA TRP A 190 -0.69 -4.73 59.83
C TRP A 190 -2.11 -4.15 59.94
N TRP A 191 -2.67 -4.05 61.15
CA TRP A 191 -4.04 -3.54 61.35
C TRP A 191 -4.14 -2.03 61.05
N GLN A 192 -3.04 -1.27 61.20
CA GLN A 192 -2.98 0.14 60.83
C GLN A 192 -3.06 0.33 59.31
N TRP A 193 -2.44 -0.56 58.52
CA TRP A 193 -2.56 -0.53 57.05
C TRP A 193 -3.96 -0.91 56.57
N VAL A 194 -4.65 -1.83 57.26
CA VAL A 194 -6.05 -2.17 56.96
C VAL A 194 -6.98 -1.00 57.29
N LEU A 195 -6.79 -0.34 58.43
CA LEU A 195 -7.55 0.87 58.81
C LEU A 195 -7.31 2.04 57.84
N LEU A 196 -6.06 2.24 57.42
CA LEU A 196 -5.69 3.31 56.47
C LEU A 196 -6.26 3.02 55.07
N GLY A 197 -6.23 1.76 54.63
CA GLY A 197 -6.89 1.33 53.41
C GLY A 197 -8.40 1.54 53.44
N LEU A 198 -9.06 1.20 54.55
CA LEU A 198 -10.50 1.39 54.72
C LEU A 198 -10.88 2.88 54.77
N LEU A 199 -10.08 3.72 55.43
CA LEU A 199 -10.24 5.18 55.46
C LEU A 199 -10.10 5.77 54.04
N LEU A 200 -9.10 5.34 53.28
CA LEU A 200 -8.90 5.78 51.90
C LEU A 200 -10.10 5.39 51.01
N LEU A 201 -10.62 4.17 51.18
CA LEU A 201 -11.76 3.68 50.41
C LEU A 201 -13.03 4.47 50.74
N LEU A 202 -13.26 4.80 52.01
CA LEU A 202 -14.35 5.68 52.44
C LEU A 202 -14.20 7.10 51.89
N LEU A 203 -12.99 7.66 51.86
CA LEU A 203 -12.70 8.96 51.26
C LEU A 203 -12.99 8.97 49.76
N LEU A 204 -12.58 7.93 49.03
CA LEU A 204 -12.85 7.78 47.60
C LEU A 204 -14.36 7.60 47.34
N ALA A 205 -15.07 6.85 48.18
CA ALA A 205 -16.52 6.69 48.07
C ALA A 205 -17.26 8.02 48.35
N LEU A 206 -16.82 8.80 49.34
CA LEU A 206 -17.35 10.13 49.63
C LEU A 206 -17.10 11.11 48.46
N LEU A 207 -15.89 11.10 47.90
CA LEU A 207 -15.53 11.90 46.72
C LEU A 207 -16.38 11.52 45.51
N ALA A 208 -16.53 10.22 45.24
CA ALA A 208 -17.37 9.74 44.17
C ALA A 208 -18.84 10.15 44.38
N TRP A 209 -19.35 10.09 45.63
CA TRP A 209 -20.70 10.54 45.97
C TRP A 209 -20.87 12.05 45.79
N LEU A 210 -19.87 12.86 46.16
CA LEU A 210 -19.88 14.32 45.96
C LEU A 210 -19.84 14.71 44.48
N VAL A 211 -19.10 13.96 43.66
CA VAL A 211 -18.89 14.26 42.23
C VAL A 211 -20.03 13.71 41.35
N ARG A 212 -20.74 12.66 41.80
CA ARG A 212 -21.87 12.04 41.09
C ARG A 212 -22.97 13.00 40.59
N PRO A 213 -23.39 14.05 41.34
CA PRO A 213 -24.36 15.03 40.83
C PRO A 213 -23.79 16.01 39.79
N TYR A 214 -22.46 16.09 39.64
CA TYR A 214 -21.79 17.01 38.70
C TYR A 214 -21.34 16.35 37.39
N LEU A 215 -21.20 15.02 37.35
CA LEU A 215 -20.87 14.25 36.13
C LEU A 215 -21.78 14.52 34.92
N PRO A 216 -23.13 14.58 35.02
CA PRO A 216 -23.99 14.77 33.85
C PRO A 216 -23.82 16.14 33.15
N ARG A 217 -23.11 17.10 33.76
CA ARG A 217 -22.78 18.39 33.12
C ARG A 217 -21.39 18.43 32.48
N ILE A 218 -20.50 17.49 32.83
CA ILE A 218 -19.09 17.53 32.42
C ILE A 218 -18.84 16.67 31.18
N GLU A 219 -19.58 15.55 31.03
CA GLU A 219 -19.53 14.66 29.86
C GLU A 219 -19.61 15.40 28.50
N PRO A 220 -20.60 16.29 28.25
CA PRO A 220 -20.72 16.93 26.93
C PRO A 220 -19.63 17.96 26.65
N VAL A 221 -19.01 18.53 27.68
CA VAL A 221 -17.95 19.55 27.53
C VAL A 221 -16.62 18.89 27.17
N ILE A 222 -16.31 17.75 27.81
CA ILE A 222 -15.08 17.00 27.50
C ILE A 222 -15.17 16.36 26.11
N GLU A 223 -16.34 15.85 25.72
CA GLU A 223 -16.56 15.32 24.36
C GLU A 223 -16.45 16.41 23.29
N ALA A 224 -16.98 17.61 23.54
CA ALA A 224 -16.86 18.74 22.61
C ALA A 224 -15.41 19.19 22.42
N GLU A 225 -14.65 19.33 23.52
CA GLU A 225 -13.23 19.70 23.46
C GLU A 225 -12.36 18.61 22.81
N ALA A 226 -12.66 17.33 23.03
CA ALA A 226 -11.97 16.23 22.36
C ALA A 226 -12.28 16.20 20.85
N ARG A 227 -13.52 16.51 20.46
CA ARG A 227 -13.97 16.56 19.07
C ARG A 227 -13.37 17.76 18.32
N GLU A 228 -13.27 18.93 18.95
CA GLU A 228 -12.60 20.10 18.36
C GLU A 228 -11.09 19.88 18.20
N ARG A 229 -10.42 19.27 19.18
CA ARG A 229 -9.00 18.91 19.04
C ARG A 229 -8.80 17.89 17.92
N ALA A 230 -9.66 16.87 17.82
CA ALA A 230 -9.59 15.88 16.74
C ALA A 230 -9.82 16.51 15.35
N LEU A 231 -10.78 17.43 15.22
CA LEU A 231 -11.04 18.15 13.97
C LEU A 231 -9.89 19.11 13.61
N GLY A 232 -9.29 19.80 14.59
CA GLY A 232 -8.16 20.70 14.38
C GLY A 232 -6.90 19.99 13.85
N PHE A 233 -6.62 18.77 14.32
CA PHE A 233 -5.54 17.93 13.78
C PHE A 233 -5.85 17.38 12.38
N ALA A 234 -7.09 16.97 12.15
CA ALA A 234 -7.52 16.41 10.87
C ALA A 234 -7.58 17.44 9.72
N VAL A 235 -7.76 18.73 10.02
CA VAL A 235 -7.85 19.80 8.99
C VAL A 235 -6.48 20.41 8.65
N ARG A 236 -5.49 20.40 9.56
CA ARG A 236 -4.14 20.89 9.26
C ARG A 236 -3.28 19.92 8.43
N GLN A 237 -3.41 18.61 8.67
CA GLN A 237 -2.68 17.59 7.89
C GLN A 237 -2.97 17.57 6.37
N PRO A 238 -4.21 17.74 5.88
CA PRO A 238 -4.49 17.65 4.44
C PRO A 238 -3.94 18.83 3.66
N LEU A 239 -3.90 20.04 4.22
CA LEU A 239 -3.45 21.23 3.47
C LEU A 239 -1.94 21.20 3.20
N GLU A 240 -1.13 20.85 4.21
CA GLU A 240 0.32 20.71 4.09
C GLU A 240 0.71 19.58 3.11
N LEU A 241 -0.03 18.46 3.14
CA LEU A 241 0.18 17.33 2.22
C LEU A 241 -0.23 17.69 0.78
N GLN A 242 -1.29 18.47 0.62
CA GLN A 242 -1.73 18.96 -0.69
C GLN A 242 -0.74 19.97 -1.27
N GLN A 243 -0.25 20.91 -0.46
CA GLN A 243 0.75 21.90 -0.88
C GLN A 243 2.07 21.24 -1.27
N THR A 244 2.54 20.27 -0.49
CA THR A 244 3.75 19.50 -0.84
C THR A 244 3.59 18.69 -2.12
N ARG A 245 2.44 18.05 -2.35
CA ARG A 245 2.16 17.35 -3.62
C ARG A 245 2.08 18.30 -4.81
N VAL A 246 1.47 19.46 -4.65
CA VAL A 246 1.40 20.47 -5.73
C VAL A 246 2.81 21.00 -6.04
N ALA A 247 3.64 21.24 -5.01
CA ALA A 247 5.02 21.65 -5.20
C ALA A 247 5.87 20.57 -5.89
N THR A 248 5.72 19.29 -5.53
CA THR A 248 6.43 18.20 -6.21
C THR A 248 5.99 18.05 -7.65
N LEU A 249 4.68 18.13 -7.93
CA LEU A 249 4.16 18.05 -9.30
C LEU A 249 4.63 19.22 -10.17
N ALA A 250 4.74 20.42 -9.60
CA ALA A 250 5.29 21.57 -10.31
C ALA A 250 6.78 21.35 -10.67
N SER A 251 7.59 20.87 -9.70
CA SER A 251 9.00 20.56 -9.92
C SER A 251 9.19 19.46 -10.97
N ASP A 252 8.39 18.40 -10.95
CA ASP A 252 8.45 17.31 -11.92
C ASP A 252 8.08 17.79 -13.32
N ASN A 253 7.11 18.71 -13.43
CA ASN A 253 6.71 19.30 -14.70
C ASN A 253 7.83 20.14 -15.32
N GLU A 254 8.56 20.90 -14.49
CA GLU A 254 9.74 21.66 -14.94
C GLU A 254 10.88 20.74 -15.38
N ALA A 255 11.15 19.66 -14.63
CA ALA A 255 12.16 18.68 -14.99
C ALA A 255 11.84 17.99 -16.34
N LEU A 256 10.58 17.59 -16.54
CA LEU A 256 10.13 16.99 -17.80
C LEU A 256 10.24 17.98 -18.97
N ARG A 257 9.96 19.27 -18.76
CA ARG A 257 10.15 20.30 -19.80
C ARG A 257 11.61 20.46 -20.21
N LEU A 258 12.53 20.44 -19.23
CA LEU A 258 13.97 20.49 -19.50
C LEU A 258 14.45 19.23 -20.23
N GLU A 259 13.94 18.05 -19.86
CA GLU A 259 14.26 16.80 -20.53
C GLU A 259 13.71 16.77 -21.96
N LEU A 260 12.49 17.26 -22.18
CA LEU A 260 11.92 17.40 -23.53
C LEU A 260 12.76 18.35 -24.40
N ALA A 261 13.19 19.49 -23.84
CA ALA A 261 14.04 20.44 -24.55
C ALA A 261 15.39 19.81 -24.93
N ARG A 262 16.00 19.05 -24.00
CA ARG A 262 17.25 18.33 -24.26
C ARG A 262 17.09 17.24 -25.33
N LEU A 263 16.01 16.47 -25.29
CA LEU A 263 15.72 15.45 -26.30
C LEU A 263 15.45 16.07 -27.67
N THR A 264 14.79 17.23 -27.70
CA THR A 264 14.55 17.98 -28.93
C THR A 264 15.86 18.50 -29.53
N ASP A 265 16.78 19.02 -28.71
CA ASP A 265 18.11 19.45 -29.14
C ASP A 265 18.96 18.28 -29.66
N GLU A 266 18.95 17.15 -28.95
CA GLU A 266 19.65 15.93 -29.37
C GLU A 266 19.10 15.37 -30.69
N LEU A 267 17.77 15.38 -30.88
CA LEU A 267 17.14 14.99 -32.14
C LEU A 267 17.47 15.95 -33.28
N THR A 268 17.52 17.25 -33.00
CA THR A 268 17.89 18.27 -34.01
C THR A 268 19.34 18.09 -34.44
N ARG A 269 20.24 17.84 -33.48
CA ARG A 269 21.67 17.60 -33.72
C ARG A 269 21.91 16.33 -34.53
N ARG A 270 21.27 15.22 -34.16
CA ARG A 270 21.31 13.98 -34.94
C ARG A 270 20.66 14.11 -36.31
N GLY A 271 19.59 14.91 -36.41
CA GLY A 271 18.95 15.27 -37.67
C GLY A 271 19.90 16.02 -38.60
N THR A 272 20.66 17.00 -38.08
CA THR A 272 21.68 17.71 -38.86
C THR A 272 22.82 16.80 -39.29
N ASP A 273 23.22 15.83 -38.46
CA ASP A 273 24.25 14.83 -38.81
C ASP A 273 23.77 13.86 -39.91
N CYS A 274 22.45 13.61 -40.01
CA CYS A 274 21.85 12.84 -41.10
C CYS A 274 21.55 13.68 -42.36
N THR A 275 21.72 15.00 -42.32
CA THR A 275 21.47 15.90 -43.46
C THR A 275 22.75 16.30 -44.18
N ALA A 276 23.62 15.33 -44.46
CA ALA A 276 24.67 15.46 -45.48
C ALA A 276 24.13 14.96 -46.82
N GLY A 277 23.22 15.75 -47.42
CA GLY A 277 22.63 15.48 -48.73
C GLY A 277 22.06 16.76 -49.31
N VAL A 278 22.87 17.46 -50.10
CA VAL A 278 22.48 18.69 -50.81
C VAL A 278 21.36 18.38 -51.80
N ILE A 279 20.21 19.05 -51.63
CA ILE A 279 19.08 18.98 -52.55
C ILE A 279 19.29 20.01 -53.66
N GLY A 280 19.59 19.52 -54.87
CA GLY A 280 19.33 20.25 -56.11
C GLY A 280 17.89 20.03 -56.59
N PRO A 281 17.30 20.95 -57.35
CA PRO A 281 15.91 20.84 -57.79
C PRO A 281 15.79 19.74 -58.85
N GLY A 282 15.12 18.64 -58.49
CA GLY A 282 14.99 17.44 -59.32
C GLY A 282 15.30 16.20 -58.50
N GLY A 283 14.39 15.84 -57.60
CA GLY A 283 14.58 14.78 -56.62
C GLY A 283 14.89 13.42 -57.24
N VAL A 284 16.16 12.99 -57.13
CA VAL A 284 16.59 11.59 -57.23
C VAL A 284 17.60 11.36 -56.12
N ILE A 285 17.28 10.47 -55.17
CA ILE A 285 18.22 9.99 -54.15
C ILE A 285 18.91 8.75 -54.74
N VAL A 286 20.20 8.85 -55.07
CA VAL A 286 21.04 7.69 -55.40
C VAL A 286 21.68 7.21 -54.09
N GLY A 287 21.20 6.08 -53.56
CA GLY A 287 21.83 5.43 -52.41
C GLY A 287 23.01 4.57 -52.85
N THR A 288 24.22 4.91 -52.43
CA THR A 288 25.40 4.02 -52.50
C THR A 288 25.56 3.25 -51.19
N ALA A 289 24.95 2.07 -51.12
CA ALA A 289 25.41 0.87 -50.39
C ALA A 289 24.29 -0.18 -50.48
N GLY A 290 24.58 -1.32 -51.09
CA GLY A 290 23.59 -2.27 -51.59
C GLY A 290 22.91 -3.12 -50.50
N GLY A 291 21.67 -2.76 -50.16
CA GLY A 291 20.70 -3.61 -49.47
C GLY A 291 19.32 -3.50 -50.15
N PRO A 292 18.46 -4.54 -50.11
CA PRO A 292 17.20 -4.54 -50.85
C PRO A 292 16.19 -3.51 -50.33
N PRO A 293 15.24 -3.05 -51.17
CA PRO A 293 14.38 -1.90 -50.86
C PRO A 293 13.33 -2.25 -49.80
N ILE A 294 13.11 -1.33 -48.86
CA ILE A 294 12.01 -1.40 -47.89
C ILE A 294 10.78 -0.71 -48.51
N GLU A 295 9.72 -1.47 -48.79
CA GLU A 295 8.44 -0.90 -49.22
C GLU A 295 7.73 -0.17 -48.06
N ARG A 296 7.27 1.05 -48.36
CA ARG A 296 6.52 1.93 -47.46
C ARG A 296 5.03 1.68 -47.66
N GLY A 297 4.39 0.97 -46.74
CA GLY A 297 2.94 0.80 -46.69
C GLY A 297 2.24 2.13 -46.36
N ALA A 298 1.32 2.53 -47.22
CA ALA A 298 0.53 3.75 -47.15
C ALA A 298 -0.43 3.77 -45.94
N GLY A 299 -0.40 4.87 -45.17
CA GLY A 299 -1.51 5.28 -44.32
C GLY A 299 -2.50 6.13 -45.11
N PRO A 300 -3.82 6.00 -44.92
CA PRO A 300 -4.79 6.83 -45.63
C PRO A 300 -4.99 8.16 -44.90
N ASP A 301 -4.63 9.25 -45.58
CA ASP A 301 -5.10 10.60 -45.30
C ASP A 301 -6.62 10.68 -45.57
N ALA A 302 -7.40 11.09 -44.57
CA ALA A 302 -8.82 11.38 -44.75
C ALA A 302 -9.10 12.86 -44.49
N ALA A 303 -9.60 13.51 -45.54
CA ALA A 303 -9.93 14.92 -45.63
C ALA A 303 -11.07 15.37 -44.70
N VAL A 304 -10.96 16.62 -44.27
CA VAL A 304 -11.97 17.37 -43.52
C VAL A 304 -13.06 17.84 -44.49
N ALA A 305 -14.32 17.52 -44.21
CA ALA A 305 -15.48 18.16 -44.84
C ALA A 305 -16.56 18.43 -43.77
N GLY A 306 -17.03 19.68 -43.74
CA GLY A 306 -17.90 20.23 -42.71
C GLY A 306 -19.35 19.76 -42.76
N LEU A 307 -20.04 19.99 -41.64
CA LEU A 307 -21.48 19.80 -41.43
C LEU A 307 -22.15 21.16 -41.29
N ASP A 308 -23.31 21.34 -41.93
CA ASP A 308 -24.46 22.04 -41.33
C ASP A 308 -25.77 21.65 -42.09
N PRO A 309 -26.98 21.86 -41.50
CA PRO A 309 -27.99 20.80 -41.37
C PRO A 309 -29.38 21.20 -41.92
N THR A 310 -30.24 20.23 -42.28
CA THR A 310 -31.73 20.37 -42.23
C THR A 310 -32.44 19.06 -42.64
N LYS A 311 -33.03 18.36 -41.65
CA LYS A 311 -34.36 17.68 -41.55
C LYS A 311 -35.00 16.95 -42.78
N PRO A 312 -35.96 15.99 -42.59
CA PRO A 312 -35.87 14.66 -41.95
C PRO A 312 -36.67 13.52 -42.66
N ASP A 313 -36.62 12.34 -42.03
CA ASP A 313 -37.62 11.26 -41.93
C ASP A 313 -38.09 10.47 -43.17
N GLY A 314 -37.98 9.14 -43.10
CA GLY A 314 -38.82 8.23 -43.88
C GLY A 314 -38.44 6.75 -43.94
N LYS A 315 -39.00 5.96 -43.01
CA LYS A 315 -39.49 4.55 -43.12
C LYS A 315 -38.59 3.41 -43.66
N GLY A 316 -38.52 2.31 -42.88
CA GLY A 316 -38.18 0.94 -43.37
C GLY A 316 -39.31 0.30 -44.20
N PRO A 317 -39.35 -1.03 -44.47
CA PRO A 317 -38.74 -2.13 -43.69
C PRO A 317 -38.21 -3.37 -44.49
N GLU A 318 -37.69 -4.35 -43.73
CA GLU A 318 -37.70 -5.84 -43.93
C GLU A 318 -36.97 -6.53 -45.10
N ALA A 319 -36.09 -7.50 -44.78
CA ALA A 319 -36.23 -8.93 -45.17
C ALA A 319 -35.13 -9.83 -44.57
N LYS A 320 -35.48 -11.12 -44.41
CA LYS A 320 -34.87 -12.19 -43.61
C LYS A 320 -33.86 -13.07 -44.36
N GLY A 321 -33.14 -13.89 -43.58
CA GLY A 321 -32.58 -15.20 -43.93
C GLY A 321 -31.06 -15.22 -43.95
N ALA A 322 -30.31 -16.27 -43.60
CA ALA A 322 -30.49 -17.55 -42.93
C ALA A 322 -29.09 -18.21 -42.93
N ASP A 323 -28.84 -19.16 -42.03
CA ASP A 323 -27.57 -19.80 -41.69
C ASP A 323 -26.74 -20.43 -42.83
N MET A 324 -25.42 -20.53 -42.65
CA MET A 324 -24.73 -21.84 -42.77
C MET A 324 -23.33 -21.89 -42.14
N LYS A 325 -23.08 -23.07 -41.56
CA LYS A 325 -21.96 -23.53 -40.74
C LYS A 325 -20.88 -24.17 -41.63
N GLY A 326 -19.60 -24.01 -41.29
CA GLY A 326 -18.50 -24.72 -41.96
C GLY A 326 -17.21 -24.70 -41.14
N ASP A 327 -16.97 -25.79 -40.41
CA ASP A 327 -15.71 -26.18 -39.76
C ASP A 327 -14.60 -26.46 -40.80
N GLN A 328 -13.38 -25.98 -40.57
CA GLN A 328 -12.14 -26.74 -40.86
C GLN A 328 -11.01 -26.33 -39.91
N ASN A 329 -10.31 -27.36 -39.41
CA ASN A 329 -9.25 -27.34 -38.41
C ASN A 329 -7.90 -27.62 -39.08
N LYS A 330 -6.84 -26.82 -38.83
CA LYS A 330 -5.42 -27.25 -38.95
C LYS A 330 -4.42 -26.30 -38.26
N GLU A 331 -4.12 -26.62 -37.00
CA GLU A 331 -2.83 -26.73 -36.30
C GLU A 331 -1.62 -25.76 -36.56
N LYS A 332 -1.20 -25.10 -35.45
CA LYS A 332 0.16 -24.67 -34.95
C LYS A 332 0.86 -23.34 -35.36
N THR A 333 0.58 -22.28 -34.55
CA THR A 333 1.46 -21.42 -33.67
C THR A 333 2.70 -20.66 -34.21
N PRO A 334 3.18 -19.52 -33.62
CA PRO A 334 2.58 -18.44 -32.78
C PRO A 334 2.87 -17.01 -33.32
N ALA A 335 1.87 -16.15 -33.50
CA ALA A 335 2.00 -14.68 -33.38
C ALA A 335 0.69 -13.98 -33.76
N ALA A 336 -0.23 -13.78 -32.82
CA ALA A 336 -1.30 -12.77 -32.92
C ALA A 336 -2.18 -12.77 -31.66
N GLN A 337 -1.60 -12.43 -30.51
CA GLN A 337 -2.40 -11.88 -29.40
C GLN A 337 -2.23 -10.38 -29.45
N ASN A 338 -3.07 -9.68 -30.21
CA ASN A 338 -3.35 -8.23 -30.10
C ASN A 338 -4.36 -7.80 -31.18
N ALA A 339 -5.51 -8.47 -31.28
CA ALA A 339 -6.59 -8.02 -32.17
C ALA A 339 -8.02 -8.28 -31.65
N ASN A 340 -8.22 -9.14 -30.63
CA ASN A 340 -9.55 -9.46 -30.12
C ASN A 340 -9.98 -8.70 -28.87
N ASP A 341 -9.10 -7.93 -28.21
CA ASP A 341 -9.44 -7.23 -26.95
C ASP A 341 -10.26 -5.94 -27.14
N LYS A 342 -10.40 -5.42 -28.37
CA LYS A 342 -11.19 -4.19 -28.63
C LYS A 342 -12.70 -4.41 -28.78
N LYS A 343 -13.18 -5.66 -28.85
CA LYS A 343 -14.60 -5.93 -29.13
C LYS A 343 -15.48 -6.04 -27.87
N ASP A 344 -14.89 -6.03 -26.68
CA ASP A 344 -15.55 -6.37 -25.42
C ASP A 344 -15.50 -5.25 -24.35
N GLU A 345 -15.11 -4.03 -24.75
CA GLU A 345 -15.03 -2.87 -23.85
C GLU A 345 -16.40 -2.17 -23.74
N PRO A 346 -16.99 -2.04 -22.53
CA PRO A 346 -18.30 -1.43 -22.37
C PRO A 346 -18.23 0.07 -22.68
N LYS A 347 -19.19 0.59 -23.45
CA LYS A 347 -19.27 2.03 -23.73
C LYS A 347 -19.52 2.80 -22.44
N PRO A 348 -18.77 3.88 -22.12
CA PRO A 348 -18.93 4.61 -20.88
C PRO A 348 -20.38 5.01 -20.59
N MET A 349 -20.80 4.86 -19.34
CA MET A 349 -22.12 5.29 -18.87
C MET A 349 -22.36 6.77 -19.20
N VAL A 350 -23.49 7.06 -19.82
CA VAL A 350 -23.95 8.42 -20.09
C VAL A 350 -25.10 8.73 -19.14
N VAL A 351 -24.91 9.73 -18.29
CA VAL A 351 -25.91 10.17 -17.31
C VAL A 351 -26.70 11.35 -17.90
N PRO A 352 -28.04 11.25 -18.00
CA PRO A 352 -28.86 12.35 -18.48
C PRO A 352 -28.67 13.61 -17.61
N PRO A 353 -28.54 14.81 -18.20
CA PRO A 353 -28.35 16.05 -17.44
C PRO A 353 -29.48 16.31 -16.42
N GLU A 354 -30.72 16.00 -16.81
CA GLU A 354 -31.89 16.11 -15.93
C GLU A 354 -31.84 15.14 -14.75
N ALA A 355 -31.30 13.94 -14.93
CA ALA A 355 -31.16 12.96 -13.86
C ALA A 355 -30.13 13.43 -12.82
N LYS A 356 -29.04 14.06 -13.26
CA LYS A 356 -28.05 14.69 -12.35
C LYS A 356 -28.67 15.85 -11.56
N GLN A 357 -29.51 16.68 -12.19
CA GLN A 357 -30.16 17.82 -11.53
C GLN A 357 -31.23 17.39 -10.52
N LYS A 358 -32.04 16.39 -10.88
CA LYS A 358 -33.15 15.88 -10.03
C LYS A 358 -32.71 14.77 -9.07
N GLN A 359 -31.43 14.38 -9.11
CA GLN A 359 -30.89 13.20 -8.42
C GLN A 359 -31.71 11.91 -8.70
N ASP A 360 -32.17 11.78 -9.94
CA ASP A 360 -32.93 10.62 -10.40
C ASP A 360 -31.97 9.45 -10.71
N LEU A 361 -32.41 8.22 -10.43
CA LEU A 361 -31.68 6.98 -10.66
C LEU A 361 -32.38 6.08 -11.70
N ALA A 362 -33.53 6.49 -12.25
CA ALA A 362 -34.31 5.67 -13.18
C ALA A 362 -33.51 5.21 -14.42
N PHE A 363 -32.52 6.00 -14.87
CA PHE A 363 -31.64 5.66 -15.99
C PHE A 363 -30.76 4.43 -15.72
N LEU A 364 -30.53 4.07 -14.45
CA LEU A 364 -29.75 2.89 -14.06
C LEU A 364 -30.50 1.58 -14.25
N LYS A 365 -31.80 1.61 -14.51
CA LYS A 365 -32.57 0.38 -14.72
C LYS A 365 -32.00 -0.46 -15.87
N GLY A 366 -31.55 -1.68 -15.55
CA GLY A 366 -31.03 -2.66 -16.49
C GLY A 366 -29.68 -3.26 -16.09
N ASP A 367 -29.04 -3.92 -17.05
CA ASP A 367 -27.74 -4.58 -16.88
C ASP A 367 -26.59 -3.67 -17.32
N TRP A 368 -25.52 -3.66 -16.51
CA TRP A 368 -24.34 -2.84 -16.68
C TRP A 368 -23.08 -3.67 -16.54
N ARG A 369 -22.32 -3.74 -17.62
CA ARG A 369 -21.04 -4.43 -17.70
C ARG A 369 -19.95 -3.51 -17.18
N SER A 370 -19.11 -4.05 -16.30
CA SER A 370 -18.00 -3.35 -15.68
C SER A 370 -16.68 -4.03 -16.01
N ARG A 371 -15.66 -3.22 -16.29
CA ARG A 371 -14.29 -3.64 -16.49
C ARG A 371 -13.40 -2.79 -15.60
N THR A 372 -12.69 -3.46 -14.69
CA THR A 372 -12.02 -2.80 -13.56
C THR A 372 -10.50 -3.00 -13.57
N GLY A 373 -9.98 -3.81 -14.51
CA GLY A 373 -8.57 -4.21 -14.56
C GLY A 373 -8.09 -4.97 -13.33
N LEU A 374 -9.01 -5.35 -12.42
CA LEU A 374 -8.70 -6.01 -11.16
C LEU A 374 -8.25 -7.46 -11.40
N ALA A 375 -7.39 -7.93 -10.50
CA ALA A 375 -7.02 -9.32 -10.40
C ALA A 375 -7.53 -9.93 -9.09
N THR A 376 -7.92 -11.21 -9.12
CA THR A 376 -8.19 -11.98 -7.89
C THR A 376 -6.88 -12.18 -7.10
N ALA A 377 -7.02 -12.54 -5.81
CA ALA A 377 -5.89 -12.99 -4.99
C ALA A 377 -5.18 -14.24 -5.58
N THR A 378 -5.86 -15.02 -6.42
CA THR A 378 -5.29 -16.18 -7.13
C THR A 378 -4.57 -15.80 -8.43
N GLY A 379 -4.44 -14.50 -8.73
CA GLY A 379 -3.74 -14.01 -9.92
C GLY A 379 -4.59 -14.02 -11.20
N GLU A 380 -5.89 -14.26 -11.12
CA GLU A 380 -6.80 -14.15 -12.26
C GLU A 380 -7.01 -12.69 -12.58
N LYS A 381 -6.54 -12.25 -13.74
CA LYS A 381 -6.68 -10.87 -14.22
C LYS A 381 -7.99 -10.69 -14.98
N ASP A 382 -8.54 -9.48 -14.96
CA ASP A 382 -9.72 -9.05 -15.72
C ASP A 382 -11.03 -9.71 -15.25
N ILE A 383 -11.29 -9.69 -13.93
CA ILE A 383 -12.64 -9.99 -13.42
C ILE A 383 -13.61 -8.96 -14.01
N ARG A 384 -14.74 -9.43 -14.54
CA ARG A 384 -15.76 -8.59 -15.19
C ARG A 384 -17.06 -8.61 -14.37
N PRO A 385 -17.25 -7.66 -13.44
CA PRO A 385 -18.52 -7.51 -12.75
C PRO A 385 -19.64 -7.09 -13.69
N ASN A 386 -20.82 -7.64 -13.51
CA ASN A 386 -22.06 -7.21 -14.12
C ASN A 386 -23.03 -6.77 -13.02
N TYR A 387 -23.54 -5.55 -13.15
CA TYR A 387 -24.53 -4.99 -12.22
C TYR A 387 -25.90 -5.01 -12.86
N THR A 388 -26.88 -5.59 -12.17
CA THR A 388 -28.30 -5.50 -12.54
C THR A 388 -28.97 -4.58 -11.52
N LEU A 389 -29.39 -3.39 -11.96
CA LEU A 389 -29.95 -2.33 -11.10
C LEU A 389 -31.39 -2.02 -11.52
N ASP A 390 -32.24 -1.65 -10.55
CA ASP A 390 -33.60 -1.17 -10.77
C ASP A 390 -33.66 0.36 -10.97
N ASP A 391 -34.88 0.89 -11.14
CA ASP A 391 -35.11 2.34 -11.32
C ASP A 391 -34.87 3.16 -10.05
N LYS A 392 -34.65 2.52 -8.91
CA LYS A 392 -34.27 3.15 -7.64
C LYS A 392 -32.79 2.94 -7.33
N GLY A 393 -32.02 2.37 -8.26
CA GLY A 393 -30.61 2.08 -8.10
C GLY A 393 -30.31 0.85 -7.23
N LYS A 394 -31.30 0.06 -6.79
CA LYS A 394 -31.07 -1.17 -6.02
C LYS A 394 -30.94 -2.37 -6.93
N GLY A 395 -30.13 -3.33 -6.52
CA GLY A 395 -29.96 -4.54 -7.30
C GLY A 395 -28.82 -5.41 -6.81
N LYS A 396 -28.04 -5.94 -7.73
CA LYS A 396 -26.94 -6.86 -7.41
C LYS A 396 -25.78 -6.75 -8.38
N VAL A 397 -24.61 -7.14 -7.89
CA VAL A 397 -23.42 -7.39 -8.70
C VAL A 397 -23.21 -8.90 -8.83
N THR A 398 -22.81 -9.33 -10.03
CA THR A 398 -22.46 -10.73 -10.32
C THR A 398 -21.16 -10.80 -11.11
N PHE A 399 -20.33 -11.80 -10.86
CA PHE A 399 -19.18 -12.11 -11.71
C PHE A 399 -18.86 -13.60 -11.66
N VAL A 400 -18.18 -14.09 -12.68
CA VAL A 400 -17.79 -15.50 -12.78
C VAL A 400 -16.28 -15.58 -12.74
N GLN A 401 -15.75 -16.42 -11.85
CA GLN A 401 -14.32 -16.73 -11.77
C GLN A 401 -13.90 -17.66 -12.93
N LYS A 402 -12.61 -17.73 -13.22
CA LYS A 402 -12.04 -18.64 -14.23
C LYS A 402 -12.33 -20.12 -13.96
N ASN A 403 -12.54 -20.50 -12.69
CA ASN A 403 -12.95 -21.86 -12.30
C ASN A 403 -14.45 -22.15 -12.52
N GLY A 404 -15.22 -21.17 -13.04
CA GLY A 404 -16.67 -21.27 -13.26
C GLY A 404 -17.53 -20.92 -12.04
N ALA A 405 -16.93 -20.60 -10.89
CA ALA A 405 -17.69 -20.22 -9.70
C ALA A 405 -18.37 -18.87 -9.90
N GLN A 406 -19.67 -18.82 -9.62
CA GLN A 406 -20.47 -17.60 -9.72
C GLN A 406 -20.46 -16.89 -8.38
N CYS A 407 -20.17 -15.59 -8.39
CA CYS A 407 -20.11 -14.72 -7.23
C CYS A 407 -21.21 -13.68 -7.30
N GLU A 408 -21.91 -13.44 -6.18
CA GLU A 408 -23.01 -12.47 -6.10
C GLU A 408 -22.99 -11.66 -4.80
N ALA A 409 -23.35 -10.37 -4.90
CA ALA A 409 -23.65 -9.51 -3.76
C ALA A 409 -24.76 -8.49 -4.07
N PRO A 410 -25.53 -8.04 -3.07
CA PRO A 410 -26.44 -6.91 -3.22
C PRO A 410 -25.67 -5.61 -3.51
N ALA A 411 -26.22 -4.76 -4.37
CA ALA A 411 -25.65 -3.47 -4.75
C ALA A 411 -26.71 -2.36 -4.68
N GLU A 412 -26.29 -1.14 -4.36
CA GLU A 412 -27.15 0.04 -4.32
C GLU A 412 -26.42 1.27 -4.86
N ALA A 413 -27.08 1.97 -5.77
CA ALA A 413 -26.63 3.24 -6.32
C ALA A 413 -27.31 4.41 -5.60
N ARG A 414 -26.56 5.48 -5.37
CA ARG A 414 -27.03 6.72 -4.77
C ARG A 414 -26.26 7.93 -5.30
N TRP A 415 -26.87 9.10 -5.21
CA TRP A 415 -26.17 10.36 -5.42
C TRP A 415 -25.44 10.78 -4.14
N ASP A 416 -24.20 11.24 -4.29
CA ASP A 416 -23.38 11.85 -3.25
C ASP A 416 -22.88 13.20 -3.77
N GLY A 417 -23.67 14.24 -3.51
CA GLY A 417 -23.49 15.55 -4.15
C GLY A 417 -23.60 15.43 -5.68
N SER A 418 -22.48 15.69 -6.38
CA SER A 418 -22.39 15.61 -7.84
C SER A 418 -21.89 14.26 -8.37
N LYS A 419 -21.55 13.32 -7.48
CA LYS A 419 -21.04 12.00 -7.83
C LYS A 419 -22.14 10.95 -7.74
N LEU A 420 -22.16 10.05 -8.71
CA LEU A 420 -22.97 8.84 -8.62
C LEU A 420 -22.13 7.74 -7.96
N VAL A 421 -22.63 7.16 -6.89
CA VAL A 421 -21.95 6.12 -6.11
C VAL A 421 -22.71 4.82 -6.21
N ILE A 422 -22.09 3.75 -6.70
CA ILE A 422 -22.62 2.37 -6.69
C ILE A 422 -21.86 1.57 -5.65
N GLU A 423 -22.53 1.16 -4.59
CA GLU A 423 -21.94 0.47 -3.45
C GLU A 423 -22.42 -1.00 -3.40
N GLU A 424 -21.48 -1.93 -3.32
CA GLU A 424 -21.77 -3.31 -2.95
C GLU A 424 -22.06 -3.38 -1.44
N LYS A 425 -23.27 -3.75 -1.06
CA LYS A 425 -23.74 -3.74 0.35
C LYS A 425 -23.18 -4.88 1.19
N ALA A 426 -22.65 -5.92 0.56
CA ALA A 426 -22.00 -7.04 1.23
C ALA A 426 -20.84 -7.58 0.38
N ASN A 427 -19.95 -8.34 1.02
CA ASN A 427 -18.88 -9.05 0.33
C ASN A 427 -19.48 -10.08 -0.65
N PRO A 428 -19.11 -10.05 -1.96
CA PRO A 428 -19.55 -11.05 -2.92
C PRO A 428 -19.23 -12.47 -2.45
N ARG A 429 -20.25 -13.32 -2.44
CA ARG A 429 -20.15 -14.73 -2.06
C ARG A 429 -20.20 -15.60 -3.31
N CYS A 430 -19.27 -16.53 -3.40
CA CYS A 430 -19.12 -17.40 -4.55
C CYS A 430 -19.64 -18.80 -4.26
N SER A 431 -20.09 -19.51 -5.30
CA SER A 431 -20.59 -20.88 -5.21
C SER A 431 -19.56 -21.91 -4.69
N ASP A 432 -18.27 -21.58 -4.74
CA ASP A 432 -17.15 -22.37 -4.21
C ASP A 432 -16.84 -22.07 -2.73
N GLY A 433 -17.66 -21.25 -2.06
CA GLY A 433 -17.50 -20.88 -0.66
C GLY A 433 -16.52 -19.72 -0.41
N ARG A 434 -15.85 -19.20 -1.45
CA ARG A 434 -14.98 -18.03 -1.32
C ARG A 434 -15.78 -16.74 -1.21
N THR A 435 -15.16 -15.73 -0.61
CA THR A 435 -15.73 -14.39 -0.50
C THR A 435 -14.72 -13.32 -0.92
N TYR A 436 -15.19 -12.27 -1.59
CA TYR A 436 -14.38 -11.15 -2.05
C TYR A 436 -14.67 -9.87 -1.27
N ALA A 437 -13.69 -8.97 -1.22
CA ALA A 437 -13.90 -7.66 -0.62
C ALA A 437 -14.88 -6.85 -1.47
N ARG A 438 -15.90 -6.29 -0.82
CA ARG A 438 -16.89 -5.43 -1.48
C ARG A 438 -16.24 -4.17 -2.08
N ASN A 439 -16.77 -3.70 -3.20
CA ASN A 439 -16.30 -2.49 -3.86
C ASN A 439 -17.29 -1.33 -3.76
N THR A 440 -16.77 -0.13 -4.00
CA THR A 440 -17.56 1.09 -4.21
C THR A 440 -17.09 1.76 -5.49
N VAL A 441 -18.01 1.96 -6.44
CA VAL A 441 -17.75 2.65 -7.70
C VAL A 441 -18.24 4.09 -7.57
N ASN A 442 -17.34 5.04 -7.75
CA ASN A 442 -17.58 6.47 -7.72
C ASN A 442 -17.46 7.05 -9.13
N CYS A 443 -18.55 7.57 -9.66
CA CYS A 443 -18.64 8.12 -11.00
C CYS A 443 -18.80 9.64 -10.97
N GLU A 444 -17.85 10.33 -11.59
CA GLU A 444 -17.92 11.78 -11.82
C GLU A 444 -18.51 12.05 -13.21
N VAL A 445 -19.59 12.82 -13.26
CA VAL A 445 -20.31 13.08 -14.52
C VAL A 445 -19.79 14.38 -15.15
N GLY A 446 -19.15 14.26 -16.31
CA GLY A 446 -18.65 15.36 -17.13
C GLY A 446 -19.74 16.26 -17.71
N ALA A 447 -19.33 17.37 -18.34
CA ALA A 447 -20.26 18.33 -18.97
C ALA A 447 -20.98 17.74 -20.20
N ASP A 448 -20.37 16.74 -20.84
CA ASP A 448 -20.91 15.93 -21.94
C ASP A 448 -21.86 14.81 -21.47
N GLY A 449 -22.08 14.68 -20.14
CA GLY A 449 -22.88 13.62 -19.54
C GLY A 449 -22.16 12.29 -19.41
N VAL A 450 -20.91 12.17 -19.88
CA VAL A 450 -20.14 10.93 -19.77
C VAL A 450 -19.62 10.78 -18.34
N ALA A 451 -19.86 9.62 -17.73
CA ALA A 451 -19.39 9.30 -16.39
C ALA A 451 -17.97 8.72 -16.43
N GLN A 452 -17.05 9.35 -15.70
CA GLN A 452 -15.72 8.84 -15.41
C GLN A 452 -15.75 8.14 -14.05
N CYS A 453 -15.60 6.82 -14.04
CA CYS A 453 -15.80 6.02 -12.85
C CYS A 453 -14.48 5.47 -12.28
N SER A 454 -14.41 5.44 -10.96
CA SER A 454 -13.29 4.89 -10.20
C SER A 454 -13.81 3.97 -9.11
N GLY A 455 -13.18 2.82 -8.93
CA GLY A 455 -13.52 1.86 -7.89
C GLY A 455 -12.59 2.00 -6.70
N SER A 456 -13.10 1.76 -5.50
CA SER A 456 -12.32 1.67 -4.27
C SER A 456 -12.85 0.54 -3.38
N GLN A 457 -12.03 0.12 -2.42
CA GLN A 457 -12.39 -0.89 -1.42
C GLN A 457 -12.41 -0.28 -0.02
N PRO A 458 -13.34 -0.68 0.86
CA PRO A 458 -13.35 -0.22 2.24
C PRO A 458 -12.01 -0.53 2.93
N GLY A 459 -11.37 0.51 3.48
CA GLY A 459 -10.07 0.39 4.14
C GLY A 459 -8.84 0.47 3.21
N ASP A 460 -9.02 0.49 1.89
CA ASP A 460 -7.96 0.78 0.92
C ASP A 460 -8.07 2.24 0.43
N LYS A 461 -6.94 2.97 0.43
CA LYS A 461 -6.87 4.35 -0.07
C LYS A 461 -6.65 4.40 -1.58
N ARG A 462 -6.35 3.27 -2.22
CA ARG A 462 -6.16 3.17 -3.67
C ARG A 462 -7.52 3.15 -4.36
N SER A 463 -7.58 3.87 -5.48
CA SER A 463 -8.67 3.74 -6.45
C SER A 463 -8.13 3.15 -7.74
N TYR A 464 -9.00 2.50 -8.50
CA TYR A 464 -8.70 1.93 -9.81
C TYR A 464 -9.71 2.44 -10.84
N ASN A 465 -9.32 2.47 -12.11
CA ASN A 465 -10.23 2.89 -13.18
C ASN A 465 -11.33 1.84 -13.36
N VAL A 466 -12.58 2.30 -13.46
CA VAL A 466 -13.73 1.46 -13.75
C VAL A 466 -14.37 1.96 -15.03
N GLN A 467 -14.39 1.11 -16.04
CA GLN A 467 -15.24 1.31 -17.20
C GLN A 467 -16.55 0.60 -16.94
N ILE A 468 -17.64 1.34 -16.81
CA ILE A 468 -18.98 0.78 -16.63
C ILE A 468 -19.89 1.29 -17.73
N GLY A 469 -20.65 0.38 -18.33
CA GLY A 469 -21.40 0.65 -19.54
C GLY A 469 -22.36 -0.47 -19.89
N ARG A 470 -23.16 -0.26 -20.94
CA ARG A 470 -24.10 -1.26 -21.45
C ARG A 470 -23.49 -2.14 -22.52
#